data_AF-A0A954WBZ9-F1
#
_entry.id   AF-A0A954WBZ9-F1
#
_cell.length_a   1.000
_cell.length_b   1.000
_cell.length_c   1.000
_cell.angle_alpha   90.00
_cell.angle_beta   90.00
_cell.angle_gamma   90.00
#
_symmetry.space_group_name_H-M   'P 1'
#
loop_
_entity.id
_entity.type
_entity.pdbx_description
1 polymer ?
#
loop_
_entity_poly.entity_id
_entity_poly.type
_entity_poly.pdbx_seq_one_letter_code
_entity_poly.pdbx_strand_id
1 'polypeptide(L)'
;LCHDFTSNDALEPHELREILETLQRDGLRVDLFGLDVGGAAFIEFAYELEDLADALVAAPAVMPDDGWPYDRIIKLWDDKLRTPESADPLDGRQLASKVVDTVAKAYPELQSPIVAVNLSNYVLSRAARVLDTLALALLYNLGDWHILESLNQTNKSCVRLQKRSAKDAAELCNATQCDLHRVYRETADESDDSTEPASENIEPSGLLPAVDLLQLLGQLRKSLEKQEKLAPEAFGQKERLQRLLNLTMNALNE
;
A
#
# COMPACT_ATOMS: atom_id res chain seq x y z
N LEU A 1 -6.39 9.86 6.86
CA LEU A 1 -4.96 9.46 6.68
C LEU A 1 -4.20 9.62 7.98
N CYS A 2 -4.24 10.82 8.57
CA CYS A 2 -3.66 11.10 9.88
C CYS A 2 -4.81 11.50 10.80
N HIS A 3 -5.12 10.68 11.80
CA HIS A 3 -6.16 10.99 12.78
C HIS A 3 -5.59 11.96 13.82
N ASP A 4 -6.18 13.14 13.92
CA ASP A 4 -5.90 14.08 14.99
C ASP A 4 -6.84 13.79 16.17
N PHE A 5 -6.31 13.10 17.18
CA PHE A 5 -7.04 12.80 18.41
C PHE A 5 -7.43 14.05 19.22
N THR A 6 -6.77 15.19 18.98
CA THR A 6 -7.07 16.43 19.72
C THR A 6 -8.31 17.14 19.18
N SER A 7 -8.58 17.00 17.88
CA SER A 7 -9.72 17.62 17.20
C SER A 7 -10.79 16.62 16.74
N ASN A 8 -10.52 15.31 16.87
CA ASN A 8 -11.34 14.22 16.34
C ASN A 8 -11.63 14.39 14.84
N ASP A 9 -10.56 14.72 14.10
CA ASP A 9 -10.58 14.95 12.67
C ASP A 9 -9.52 14.07 11.99
N ALA A 10 -9.64 13.87 10.69
CA ALA A 10 -8.64 13.14 9.94
C ALA A 10 -8.49 13.71 8.53
N LEU A 11 -7.24 13.97 8.13
CA LEU A 11 -6.95 14.42 6.78
C LEU A 11 -7.43 13.41 5.74
N GLU A 12 -8.33 13.83 4.85
CA GLU A 12 -8.86 13.02 3.77
C GLU A 12 -8.01 13.16 2.49
N PRO A 13 -8.02 12.15 1.59
CA PRO A 13 -7.26 12.21 0.34
C PRO A 13 -7.58 13.41 -0.55
N HIS A 14 -8.86 13.82 -0.61
CA HIS A 14 -9.29 14.94 -1.44
C HIS A 14 -8.76 16.29 -0.91
N GLU A 15 -8.71 16.48 0.41
CA GLU A 15 -8.12 17.66 1.05
C GLU A 15 -6.62 17.74 0.77
N LEU A 16 -5.93 16.59 0.81
CA LEU A 16 -4.52 16.53 0.47
C LEU A 16 -4.27 16.95 -0.99
N ARG A 17 -5.11 16.51 -1.93
CA ARG A 17 -5.05 16.96 -3.32
C ARG A 17 -5.19 18.47 -3.42
N GLU A 18 -6.17 19.07 -2.74
CA GLU A 18 -6.35 20.53 -2.73
C GLU A 18 -5.10 21.28 -2.22
N ILE A 19 -4.43 20.74 -1.19
CA ILE A 19 -3.18 21.29 -0.66
C ILE A 19 -2.08 21.23 -1.72
N LEU A 20 -1.85 20.07 -2.35
CA LEU A 20 -0.81 19.93 -3.37
C LEU A 20 -1.07 20.76 -4.63
N GLU A 21 -2.33 20.85 -5.06
CA GLU A 21 -2.74 21.76 -6.14
C GLU A 21 -2.47 23.22 -5.80
N THR A 22 -2.64 23.60 -4.53
CA THR A 22 -2.31 24.95 -4.05
C THR A 22 -0.81 25.21 -4.16
N LEU A 23 0.03 24.28 -3.68
CA LEU A 23 1.48 24.39 -3.83
C LEU A 23 1.90 24.51 -5.29
N GLN A 24 1.33 23.70 -6.17
CA GLN A 24 1.62 23.75 -7.60
C GLN A 24 1.22 25.07 -8.25
N ARG A 25 0.06 25.64 -7.87
CA ARG A 25 -0.37 26.99 -8.30
C ARG A 25 0.59 28.08 -7.85
N ASP A 26 1.22 27.90 -6.69
CA ASP A 26 2.25 28.81 -6.16
C ASP A 26 3.63 28.57 -6.78
N GLY A 27 3.75 27.66 -7.75
CA GLY A 27 4.99 27.33 -8.44
C GLY A 27 5.90 26.36 -7.68
N LEU A 28 5.41 25.76 -6.60
CA LEU A 28 6.12 24.76 -5.82
C LEU A 28 5.77 23.36 -6.35
N ARG A 29 6.79 22.59 -6.73
CA ARG A 29 6.65 21.22 -7.19
C ARG A 29 7.09 20.27 -6.09
N VAL A 30 6.28 19.25 -5.81
CA VAL A 30 6.63 18.20 -4.85
C VAL A 30 7.34 17.08 -5.59
N ASP A 31 8.60 16.82 -5.25
CA ASP A 31 9.35 15.71 -5.84
C ASP A 31 8.88 14.35 -5.27
N LEU A 32 8.62 14.31 -3.96
CA LEU A 32 8.34 13.06 -3.26
C LEU A 32 7.24 13.29 -2.23
N PHE A 33 6.22 12.45 -2.27
CA PHE A 33 5.22 12.36 -1.22
C PHE A 33 5.45 11.07 -0.40
N GLY A 34 5.74 11.19 0.89
CA GLY A 34 6.02 10.06 1.77
C GLY A 34 4.91 9.86 2.80
N LEU A 35 4.42 8.64 2.92
CA LEU A 35 3.49 8.21 3.96
C LEU A 35 4.21 7.25 4.91
N ASP A 36 4.70 7.78 6.02
CA ASP A 36 5.23 7.01 7.15
C ASP A 36 4.08 6.52 8.05
N VAL A 37 3.17 5.78 7.42
CA VAL A 37 2.03 5.14 8.07
C VAL A 37 1.82 3.78 7.42
N GLY A 38 1.51 2.79 8.25
CA GLY A 38 1.24 1.44 7.80
C GLY A 38 -0.05 1.34 6.99
N GLY A 39 -0.07 0.45 5.99
CA GLY A 39 -1.27 0.12 5.24
C GLY A 39 -1.82 1.26 4.40
N ALA A 40 -0.96 2.15 3.88
CA ALA A 40 -1.36 3.34 3.12
C ALA A 40 -0.90 3.33 1.64
N ALA A 41 -0.24 2.25 1.19
CA ALA A 41 0.15 2.08 -0.22
C ALA A 41 -1.02 1.59 -1.10
N PHE A 42 -2.04 2.42 -1.28
CA PHE A 42 -3.21 2.14 -2.14
C PHE A 42 -3.08 2.81 -3.51
N ILE A 43 -3.62 2.17 -4.55
CA ILE A 43 -3.62 2.73 -5.91
C ILE A 43 -4.55 3.94 -6.02
N GLU A 44 -5.66 3.94 -5.27
CA GLU A 44 -6.60 5.05 -5.18
C GLU A 44 -5.90 6.30 -4.66
N PHE A 45 -5.00 6.12 -3.68
CA PHE A 45 -4.23 7.22 -3.13
C PHE A 45 -3.20 7.74 -4.14
N ALA A 46 -2.50 6.85 -4.85
CA ALA A 46 -1.63 7.26 -5.94
C ALA A 46 -2.40 8.00 -7.05
N TYR A 47 -3.61 7.57 -7.37
CA TYR A 47 -4.47 8.21 -8.36
C TYR A 47 -4.93 9.61 -7.92
N GLU A 48 -5.26 9.79 -6.64
CA GLU A 48 -5.62 11.10 -6.09
C GLU A 48 -4.49 12.12 -6.24
N LEU A 49 -3.23 11.67 -6.12
CA LEU A 49 -2.01 12.48 -6.21
C LEU A 49 -1.39 12.52 -7.62
N GLU A 50 -2.11 12.04 -8.64
CA GLU A 50 -1.64 12.00 -10.04
C GLU A 50 -1.15 13.39 -10.51
N ASP A 51 0.07 13.42 -11.07
CA ASP A 51 0.77 14.62 -11.56
C ASP A 51 1.01 15.75 -10.51
N LEU A 52 0.68 15.52 -9.23
CA LEU A 52 0.91 16.48 -8.14
C LEU A 52 2.26 16.27 -7.43
N ALA A 53 2.87 15.09 -7.61
CA ALA A 53 4.25 14.80 -7.22
C ALA A 53 4.92 13.83 -8.22
N ASP A 54 6.24 13.61 -8.15
CA ASP A 54 6.90 12.61 -9.03
C ASP A 54 6.69 11.18 -8.54
N ALA A 55 6.67 10.98 -7.22
CA ALA A 55 6.55 9.66 -6.61
C ALA A 55 5.84 9.70 -5.25
N LEU A 56 5.11 8.63 -4.96
CA LEU A 56 4.57 8.30 -3.64
C LEU A 56 5.44 7.19 -3.03
N VAL A 57 5.83 7.33 -1.76
CA VAL A 57 6.44 6.25 -0.98
C VAL A 57 5.55 5.92 0.20
N ALA A 58 5.12 4.66 0.30
CA ALA A 58 4.19 4.22 1.34
C ALA A 58 4.38 2.75 1.69
N ALA A 59 3.88 2.36 2.87
CA ALA A 59 3.88 0.98 3.31
C ALA A 59 2.53 0.30 2.99
N PRO A 60 2.51 -0.89 2.35
CA PRO A 60 1.28 -1.65 2.14
C PRO A 60 0.79 -2.38 3.40
N ALA A 61 1.66 -2.56 4.39
CA ALA A 61 1.37 -3.25 5.64
C ALA A 61 1.79 -2.40 6.84
N VAL A 62 1.69 -2.98 8.04
CA VAL A 62 2.09 -2.33 9.31
C VAL A 62 3.57 -1.94 9.27
N MET A 63 3.87 -0.77 9.85
CA MET A 63 5.21 -0.23 10.04
C MET A 63 5.61 -0.33 11.51
N PRO A 64 6.91 -0.38 11.84
CA PRO A 64 7.39 -0.27 13.21
C PRO A 64 7.00 1.08 13.82
N ASP A 65 6.75 1.12 15.13
CA ASP A 65 6.34 2.34 15.84
C ASP A 65 7.40 3.45 15.80
N ASP A 66 8.67 3.09 15.60
CA ASP A 66 9.78 4.03 15.42
C ASP A 66 9.69 4.83 14.10
N GLY A 67 8.80 4.45 13.18
CA GLY A 67 8.59 5.12 11.89
C GLY A 67 9.73 4.88 10.89
N TRP A 68 9.98 5.86 10.02
CA TRP A 68 11.10 5.81 9.08
C TRP A 68 12.42 6.24 9.73
N PRO A 69 13.59 5.74 9.27
CA PRO A 69 14.91 6.18 9.73
C PRO A 69 15.25 7.59 9.19
N TYR A 70 14.58 8.62 9.73
CA TYR A 70 14.66 10.01 9.27
C TYR A 70 16.09 10.57 9.28
N ASP A 71 16.94 10.12 10.20
CA ASP A 71 18.35 10.52 10.25
C ASP A 71 19.14 10.12 8.99
N ARG A 72 18.78 8.98 8.38
CA ARG A 72 19.37 8.48 7.13
C ARG A 72 18.68 9.07 5.91
N ILE A 73 17.36 9.17 5.99
CA ILE A 73 16.50 9.75 4.95
C ILE A 73 16.91 11.20 4.72
N ILE A 74 16.89 12.07 5.73
CA ILE A 74 17.25 13.50 5.60
C ILE A 74 18.65 13.69 5.00
N LYS A 75 19.63 12.82 5.30
CA LYS A 75 20.96 12.87 4.67
C LYS A 75 20.90 12.72 3.14
N LEU A 76 19.96 11.95 2.60
CA LEU A 76 19.75 11.84 1.15
C LEU A 76 19.33 13.17 0.53
N TRP A 77 18.50 13.97 1.24
CA TRP A 77 18.10 15.31 0.80
C TRP A 77 19.26 16.30 0.95
N ASP A 78 20.00 16.25 2.06
CA ASP A 78 21.18 17.09 2.24
C ASP A 78 22.22 16.85 1.13
N ASP A 79 22.47 15.59 0.77
CA ASP A 79 23.36 15.23 -0.34
C ASP A 79 22.83 15.75 -1.68
N LYS A 80 21.51 15.67 -1.91
CA LYS A 80 20.86 16.25 -3.10
C LYS A 80 21.03 17.77 -3.15
N LEU A 81 20.81 18.49 -2.04
CA LEU A 81 20.92 19.94 -1.97
C LEU A 81 22.37 20.44 -2.06
N ARG A 82 23.34 19.65 -1.58
CA ARG A 82 24.78 19.98 -1.60
C ARG A 82 25.47 19.69 -2.92
N THR A 83 24.83 19.00 -3.86
CA THR A 83 25.40 18.63 -5.16
C THR A 83 24.72 19.44 -6.26
N PRO A 84 25.16 20.68 -6.58
CA PRO A 84 24.32 21.57 -7.37
C PRO A 84 24.34 21.28 -8.88
N GLU A 85 25.30 20.50 -9.40
CA GLU A 85 25.55 20.43 -10.86
C GLU A 85 26.20 19.10 -11.33
N SER A 86 26.03 17.96 -10.64
CA SER A 86 26.43 16.68 -11.25
C SER A 86 25.41 16.27 -12.31
N ALA A 87 25.87 15.76 -13.45
CA ALA A 87 25.14 15.51 -14.69
C ALA A 87 23.90 14.57 -14.62
N ASP A 88 23.47 14.17 -13.42
CA ASP A 88 22.25 13.42 -13.17
C ASP A 88 21.64 13.96 -11.85
N PRO A 89 20.86 15.06 -11.89
CA PRO A 89 20.19 15.60 -10.71
C PRO A 89 19.24 14.52 -10.16
N LEU A 90 19.32 14.28 -8.86
CA LEU A 90 18.51 13.23 -8.22
C LEU A 90 17.01 13.57 -8.34
N ASP A 91 16.35 13.00 -9.33
CA ASP A 91 14.93 13.23 -9.58
C ASP A 91 14.09 12.64 -8.44
N GLY A 92 12.81 13.05 -8.33
CA GLY A 92 11.95 12.58 -7.24
C GLY A 92 11.79 11.05 -7.18
N ARG A 93 11.94 10.36 -8.32
CA ARG A 93 11.81 8.90 -8.42
C ARG A 93 13.07 8.19 -7.94
N GLN A 94 14.24 8.71 -8.28
CA GLN A 94 15.52 8.23 -7.75
C GLN A 94 15.60 8.45 -6.24
N LEU A 95 15.07 9.58 -5.75
CA LEU A 95 14.95 9.85 -4.33
C LEU A 95 14.01 8.83 -3.65
N ALA A 96 12.83 8.59 -4.24
CA ALA A 96 11.88 7.58 -3.75
C ALA A 96 12.52 6.20 -3.63
N SER A 97 13.24 5.77 -4.66
CA SER A 97 13.96 4.49 -4.68
C SER A 97 15.00 4.39 -3.56
N LYS A 98 15.78 5.45 -3.33
CA LYS A 98 16.76 5.47 -2.23
C LYS A 98 16.10 5.46 -0.85
N VAL A 99 14.93 6.10 -0.69
CA VAL A 99 14.15 6.02 0.55
C VAL A 99 13.70 4.59 0.81
N VAL A 100 13.12 3.92 -0.21
CA VAL A 100 12.74 2.50 -0.13
C VAL A 100 13.91 1.63 0.30
N ASP A 101 15.07 1.77 -0.36
CA ASP A 101 16.29 1.03 0.00
C ASP A 101 16.76 1.31 1.43
N THR A 102 16.62 2.55 1.90
CA THR A 102 17.08 2.96 3.23
C THR A 102 16.19 2.36 4.31
N VAL A 103 14.87 2.39 4.12
CA VAL A 103 13.89 1.78 5.03
C VAL A 103 14.03 0.25 5.02
N ALA A 104 14.17 -0.37 3.85
CA ALA A 104 14.36 -1.82 3.73
C ALA A 104 15.64 -2.31 4.44
N LYS A 105 16.71 -1.51 4.44
CA LYS A 105 17.94 -1.81 5.20
C LYS A 105 17.80 -1.59 6.70
N ALA A 106 16.94 -0.66 7.12
CA ALA A 106 16.69 -0.41 8.54
C ALA A 106 15.83 -1.51 9.16
N TYR A 107 14.90 -2.07 8.38
CA TYR A 107 13.95 -3.09 8.82
C TYR A 107 13.93 -4.31 7.89
N PRO A 108 15.00 -5.13 7.89
CA PRO A 108 15.10 -6.32 7.02
C PRO A 108 14.03 -7.39 7.30
N GLU A 109 13.39 -7.35 8.46
CA GLU A 109 12.34 -8.26 8.92
C GLU A 109 10.93 -7.89 8.43
N LEU A 110 10.75 -6.74 7.76
CA LEU A 110 9.44 -6.36 7.22
C LEU A 110 8.98 -7.38 6.19
N GLN A 111 7.86 -8.05 6.49
CA GLN A 111 7.25 -9.03 5.60
C GLN A 111 6.78 -8.41 4.28
N SER A 112 6.42 -7.14 4.30
CA SER A 112 6.01 -6.37 3.12
C SER A 112 6.79 -5.08 3.10
N PRO A 113 7.82 -4.96 2.23
CA PRO A 113 8.64 -3.76 2.17
C PRO A 113 7.78 -2.57 1.72
N ILE A 114 8.19 -1.37 2.12
CA ILE A 114 7.61 -0.15 1.58
C ILE A 114 7.84 -0.08 0.07
N VAL A 115 6.97 0.64 -0.63
CA VAL A 115 6.99 0.73 -2.09
C VAL A 115 7.09 2.18 -2.55
N ALA A 116 7.66 2.37 -3.74
CA ALA A 116 7.63 3.64 -4.46
C ALA A 116 6.71 3.51 -5.69
N VAL A 117 5.75 4.42 -5.82
CA VAL A 117 4.79 4.47 -6.93
C VAL A 117 5.08 5.72 -7.77
N ASN A 118 5.22 5.54 -9.08
CA ASN A 118 5.36 6.64 -10.02
C ASN A 118 3.99 7.31 -10.24
N LEU A 119 3.89 8.60 -9.92
CA LEU A 119 2.64 9.35 -9.96
C LEU A 119 2.37 10.05 -11.29
N SER A 120 3.17 9.75 -12.33
CA SER A 120 2.91 10.24 -13.68
C SER A 120 1.57 9.73 -14.19
N ASN A 121 0.76 10.65 -14.73
CA ASN A 121 -0.51 10.32 -15.35
C ASN A 121 -0.39 9.26 -16.44
N TYR A 122 0.70 9.25 -17.21
CA TYR A 122 0.92 8.21 -18.21
C TYR A 122 0.91 6.79 -17.60
N VAL A 123 1.48 6.62 -16.41
CA VAL A 123 1.52 5.32 -15.71
C VAL A 123 0.17 5.02 -15.06
N LEU A 124 -0.38 6.00 -14.33
CA LEU A 124 -1.62 5.80 -13.57
C LEU A 124 -2.85 5.63 -14.47
N SER A 125 -2.98 6.42 -15.54
CA SER A 125 -4.05 6.25 -16.55
C SER A 125 -3.99 4.91 -17.28
N ARG A 126 -2.82 4.28 -17.40
CA ARG A 126 -2.70 2.93 -17.95
C ARG A 126 -3.27 1.90 -16.98
N ALA A 127 -2.86 1.95 -15.72
CA ALA A 127 -3.41 1.09 -14.67
C ALA A 127 -4.93 1.26 -14.52
N ALA A 128 -5.42 2.51 -14.54
CA ALA A 128 -6.84 2.82 -14.47
C ALA A 128 -7.61 2.21 -15.65
N ARG A 129 -7.13 2.35 -16.90
CA ARG A 129 -7.79 1.75 -18.09
C ARG A 129 -7.89 0.24 -18.03
N VAL A 130 -6.84 -0.42 -17.52
CA VAL A 130 -6.82 -1.86 -17.30
C VAL A 130 -7.88 -2.25 -16.27
N LEU A 131 -7.93 -1.54 -15.14
CA LEU A 131 -8.92 -1.74 -14.09
C LEU A 131 -10.34 -1.51 -14.60
N ASP A 132 -10.59 -0.45 -15.37
CA ASP A 132 -11.88 -0.16 -15.99
C ASP A 132 -12.31 -1.28 -16.92
N THR A 133 -11.39 -1.75 -17.76
CA THR A 133 -11.67 -2.85 -18.70
C THR A 133 -12.02 -4.12 -17.96
N LEU A 134 -11.29 -4.44 -16.89
CA LEU A 134 -11.58 -5.59 -16.04
C LEU A 134 -12.91 -5.42 -15.31
N ALA A 135 -13.17 -4.26 -14.71
CA ALA A 135 -14.40 -3.95 -13.99
C ALA A 135 -15.62 -4.08 -14.91
N LEU A 136 -15.57 -3.48 -16.10
CA LEU A 136 -16.62 -3.63 -17.12
C LEU A 136 -16.80 -5.10 -17.51
N ALA A 137 -15.71 -5.84 -17.76
CA ALA A 137 -15.80 -7.25 -18.11
C ALA A 137 -16.44 -8.07 -16.97
N LEU A 138 -16.11 -7.81 -15.71
CA LEU A 138 -16.76 -8.45 -14.58
C LEU A 138 -18.24 -8.07 -14.49
N LEU A 139 -18.59 -6.79 -14.69
CA LEU A 139 -19.97 -6.31 -14.69
C LEU A 139 -20.83 -7.00 -15.75
N TYR A 140 -20.31 -7.14 -16.98
CA TYR A 140 -21.00 -7.86 -18.07
C TYR A 140 -21.21 -9.35 -17.78
N ASN A 141 -20.48 -9.90 -16.82
CA ASN A 141 -20.53 -11.32 -16.46
C ASN A 141 -21.09 -11.59 -15.06
N LEU A 142 -21.71 -10.60 -14.40
CA LEU A 142 -22.24 -10.71 -13.03
C LEU A 142 -23.27 -11.83 -12.81
N GLY A 143 -23.81 -12.44 -13.86
CA GLY A 143 -24.73 -13.58 -13.78
C GLY A 143 -24.07 -14.95 -13.99
N ASP A 144 -22.77 -15.01 -14.30
CA ASP A 144 -22.08 -16.28 -14.55
C ASP A 144 -21.57 -16.87 -13.23
N TRP A 145 -22.12 -18.01 -12.83
CA TRP A 145 -21.80 -18.68 -11.57
C TRP A 145 -20.30 -18.99 -11.43
N HIS A 146 -19.61 -19.35 -12.52
CA HIS A 146 -18.18 -19.64 -12.46
C HIS A 146 -17.36 -18.40 -12.12
N ILE A 147 -17.77 -17.24 -12.63
CA ILE A 147 -17.10 -15.97 -12.37
C ILE A 147 -17.37 -15.51 -10.93
N LEU A 148 -18.60 -15.64 -10.46
CA LEU A 148 -18.95 -15.37 -9.05
C LEU A 148 -18.18 -16.26 -8.08
N GLU A 149 -18.08 -17.56 -8.38
CA GLU A 149 -17.31 -18.50 -7.57
C GLU A 149 -15.81 -18.17 -7.60
N SER A 150 -15.29 -17.71 -8.74
CA SER A 150 -13.92 -17.21 -8.83
C SER A 150 -13.68 -16.00 -7.94
N LEU A 151 -14.56 -15.00 -7.99
CA LEU A 151 -14.48 -13.81 -7.14
C LEU A 151 -14.57 -14.19 -5.65
N ASN A 152 -15.46 -15.11 -5.29
CA ASN A 152 -15.62 -15.59 -3.91
C ASN A 152 -14.36 -16.33 -3.41
N GLN A 153 -13.76 -17.19 -4.24
CA GLN A 153 -12.52 -17.88 -3.90
C GLN A 153 -11.34 -16.92 -3.74
N THR A 154 -11.24 -15.93 -4.62
CA THR A 154 -10.25 -14.85 -4.53
C THR A 154 -10.43 -14.08 -3.22
N ASN A 155 -11.65 -13.61 -2.93
CA ASN A 155 -11.95 -12.86 -1.72
C ASN A 155 -11.60 -13.66 -0.44
N LYS A 156 -12.03 -14.92 -0.36
CA LYS A 156 -11.67 -15.82 0.76
C LYS A 156 -10.16 -16.00 0.92
N SER A 157 -9.41 -15.94 -0.18
CA SER A 157 -7.95 -16.10 -0.15
C SER A 157 -7.27 -14.81 0.29
N CYS A 158 -7.72 -13.66 -0.22
CA CYS A 158 -7.27 -12.33 0.22
C CYS A 158 -7.55 -12.09 1.70
N VAL A 159 -8.77 -12.36 2.19
CA VAL A 159 -9.11 -12.22 3.62
C VAL A 159 -8.25 -13.13 4.51
N ARG A 160 -7.89 -14.33 4.04
CA ARG A 160 -6.98 -15.22 4.78
C ARG A 160 -5.55 -14.70 4.81
N LEU A 161 -5.08 -14.11 3.71
CA LEU A 161 -3.76 -13.48 3.63
C LEU A 161 -3.69 -12.24 4.53
N GLN A 162 -4.74 -11.43 4.53
CA GLN A 162 -4.89 -10.27 5.42
C GLN A 162 -4.92 -10.69 6.90
N LYS A 163 -5.69 -11.73 7.27
CA LYS A 163 -5.72 -12.23 8.65
C LYS A 163 -4.38 -12.80 9.10
N ARG A 164 -3.62 -13.44 8.20
CA ARG A 164 -2.26 -13.90 8.48
C ARG A 164 -1.32 -12.72 8.66
N SER A 165 -1.32 -11.76 7.73
CA SER A 165 -0.50 -10.56 7.81
C SER A 165 -0.81 -9.74 9.08
N ALA A 166 -2.09 -9.59 9.45
CA ALA A 166 -2.50 -8.91 10.68
C ALA A 166 -2.13 -9.69 11.94
N LYS A 167 -2.24 -11.03 11.93
CA LYS A 167 -1.82 -11.88 13.04
C LYS A 167 -0.30 -11.84 13.21
N ASP A 168 0.44 -11.98 12.12
CA ASP A 168 1.90 -11.95 12.10
C ASP A 168 2.42 -10.55 12.49
N ALA A 169 1.73 -9.48 12.08
CA ALA A 169 2.00 -8.12 12.51
C ALA A 169 1.70 -7.92 14.00
N ALA A 170 0.58 -8.46 14.52
CA ALA A 170 0.29 -8.41 15.95
C ALA A 170 1.28 -9.26 16.77
N GLU A 171 1.74 -10.41 16.25
CA GLU A 171 2.79 -11.22 16.86
C GLU A 171 4.15 -10.50 16.83
N LEU A 172 4.47 -9.76 15.75
CA LEU A 172 5.66 -8.93 15.64
C LEU A 172 5.61 -7.72 16.59
N CYS A 173 4.46 -7.03 16.69
CA CYS A 173 4.22 -5.97 17.67
C CYS A 173 4.34 -6.50 19.09
N ASN A 174 3.74 -7.66 19.41
CA ASN A 174 3.88 -8.26 20.73
C ASN A 174 5.31 -8.71 21.03
N ALA A 175 6.06 -9.21 20.04
CA ALA A 175 7.46 -9.60 20.20
C ALA A 175 8.36 -8.38 20.44
N THR A 176 8.20 -7.32 19.65
CA THR A 176 8.94 -6.06 19.79
C THR A 176 8.56 -5.31 21.07
N GLN A 177 7.30 -5.33 21.48
CA GLN A 177 6.82 -4.76 22.74
C GLN A 177 7.31 -5.56 23.97
N CYS A 178 7.44 -6.89 23.86
CA CYS A 178 8.11 -7.72 24.87
C CYS A 178 9.61 -7.40 24.98
N ASP A 179 10.29 -7.18 23.86
CA ASP A 179 11.71 -6.81 23.84
C ASP A 179 11.94 -5.37 24.35
N LEU A 180 11.05 -4.43 24.04
CA LEU A 180 11.03 -3.08 24.61
C LEU A 180 10.78 -3.10 26.13
N HIS A 181 9.80 -3.86 26.63
CA HIS A 181 9.58 -3.99 28.08
C HIS A 181 10.76 -4.66 28.80
N ARG A 182 11.49 -5.55 28.13
CA ARG A 182 12.70 -6.17 28.69
C ARG A 182 13.88 -5.19 28.73
N VAL A 183 14.09 -4.40 27.68
CA VAL A 183 15.12 -3.34 27.64
C VAL A 183 14.80 -2.22 28.64
N TYR A 184 13.53 -1.86 28.81
CA TYR A 184 13.10 -0.89 29.83
C TYR A 184 13.22 -1.46 31.26
N ARG A 185 12.97 -2.75 31.51
CA ARG A 185 13.23 -3.35 32.84
C ARG A 185 14.71 -3.52 33.17
N GLU A 186 15.57 -3.75 32.17
CA GLU A 186 17.02 -3.80 32.38
C GLU A 186 17.63 -2.40 32.60
N THR A 187 16.89 -1.32 32.31
CA THR A 187 17.31 0.07 32.51
C THR A 187 16.56 0.81 33.62
N ALA A 188 15.42 0.29 34.11
CA ALA A 188 14.58 0.92 35.13
C ALA A 188 14.70 0.27 36.54
N ASP A 189 15.89 -0.19 36.91
CA ASP A 189 16.19 -0.59 38.30
C ASP A 189 16.56 0.62 39.21
N GLU A 190 16.22 1.84 38.78
CA GLU A 190 16.24 3.03 39.65
C GLU A 190 14.95 3.86 39.46
N SER A 191 14.15 3.92 40.53
CA SER A 191 13.04 4.86 40.86
C SER A 191 11.63 4.67 40.26
N ASP A 192 10.85 3.93 41.04
CA ASP A 192 9.50 4.15 41.60
C ASP A 192 8.43 5.09 40.97
N ASP A 193 7.22 4.53 41.00
CA ASP A 193 5.87 5.12 41.09
C ASP A 193 5.30 5.97 39.92
N SER A 194 4.51 5.32 39.05
CA SER A 194 3.15 5.77 38.75
C SER A 194 2.39 4.78 37.85
N THR A 195 1.07 4.82 38.03
CA THR A 195 0.05 3.86 37.60
C THR A 195 -0.22 3.93 36.08
N GLU A 196 -0.08 2.81 35.37
CA GLU A 196 -0.48 2.65 33.95
C GLU A 196 -2.01 2.69 33.78
N PRO A 197 -2.56 3.40 32.79
CA PRO A 197 -3.95 3.21 32.38
C PRO A 197 -4.06 2.01 31.43
N ALA A 198 -5.12 1.23 31.63
CA ALA A 198 -5.46 0.06 30.83
C ALA A 198 -5.57 0.40 29.33
N SER A 199 -4.84 -0.34 28.50
CA SER A 199 -4.97 -0.33 27.05
C SER A 199 -6.33 -0.92 26.65
N GLU A 200 -7.26 -0.05 26.27
CA GLU A 200 -8.48 -0.48 25.60
C GLU A 200 -8.12 -1.06 24.23
N ASN A 201 -8.49 -2.33 24.02
CA ASN A 201 -8.45 -2.99 22.71
C ASN A 201 -9.36 -2.23 21.74
N ILE A 202 -8.80 -1.31 20.97
CA ILE A 202 -9.45 -0.72 19.81
C ILE A 202 -9.53 -1.83 18.75
N GLU A 203 -10.71 -2.42 18.56
CA GLU A 203 -10.94 -3.26 17.39
C GLU A 203 -10.72 -2.39 16.15
N PRO A 204 -9.88 -2.81 15.18
CA PRO A 204 -9.60 -2.03 13.99
C PRO A 204 -10.88 -1.87 13.19
N SER A 205 -11.47 -0.69 13.32
CA SER A 205 -12.68 -0.25 12.66
C SER A 205 -12.53 -0.36 11.15
N GLY A 206 -13.30 -1.26 10.52
CA GLY A 206 -13.96 -1.11 9.21
C GLY A 206 -13.14 -0.73 7.97
N LEU A 207 -11.85 -0.45 8.06
CA LEU A 207 -10.98 -0.13 6.94
C LEU A 207 -10.80 -1.40 6.12
N LEU A 208 -11.26 -1.36 4.86
CA LEU A 208 -10.90 -2.37 3.88
C LEU A 208 -9.37 -2.44 3.87
N PRO A 209 -8.75 -3.58 4.21
CA PRO A 209 -7.30 -3.63 4.32
C PRO A 209 -6.72 -3.35 2.94
N ALA A 210 -5.55 -2.72 2.87
CA ALA A 210 -4.78 -2.58 1.64
C ALA A 210 -4.67 -3.94 0.94
N VAL A 211 -5.50 -4.14 -0.07
CA VAL A 211 -5.42 -5.30 -0.93
C VAL A 211 -4.38 -4.94 -1.97
N ASP A 212 -3.24 -5.61 -1.94
CA ASP A 212 -2.31 -5.59 -3.06
C ASP A 212 -3.07 -6.04 -4.32
N LEU A 213 -3.31 -5.09 -5.21
CA LEU A 213 -4.07 -5.29 -6.43
C LEU A 213 -3.42 -6.36 -7.31
N LEU A 214 -2.09 -6.43 -7.37
CA LEU A 214 -1.38 -7.45 -8.15
C LEU A 214 -1.57 -8.82 -7.52
N GLN A 215 -1.54 -8.90 -6.20
CA GLN A 215 -1.85 -10.13 -5.48
C GLN A 215 -3.31 -10.57 -5.75
N LEU A 216 -4.26 -9.64 -5.72
CA LEU A 216 -5.68 -9.92 -6.02
C LEU A 216 -5.87 -10.40 -7.47
N LEU A 217 -5.28 -9.70 -8.44
CA LEU A 217 -5.31 -10.09 -9.85
C LEU A 217 -4.67 -11.46 -10.07
N GLY A 218 -3.56 -11.75 -9.38
CA GLY A 218 -2.90 -13.04 -9.42
C GLY A 218 -3.76 -14.18 -8.85
N GLN A 219 -4.50 -13.93 -7.76
CA GLN A 219 -5.44 -14.90 -7.20
C GLN A 219 -6.67 -15.08 -8.10
N LEU A 220 -7.19 -13.98 -8.66
CA LEU A 220 -8.29 -14.00 -9.62
C LEU A 220 -7.93 -14.85 -10.84
N ARG A 221 -6.73 -14.64 -11.42
CA ARG A 221 -6.23 -15.45 -12.53
C ARG A 221 -6.25 -16.94 -12.18
N LYS A 222 -5.63 -17.35 -11.08
CA LYS A 222 -5.59 -18.75 -10.64
C LYS A 222 -6.99 -19.34 -10.46
N SER A 223 -7.93 -18.55 -9.95
CA SER A 223 -9.30 -19.00 -9.78
C SER A 223 -10.04 -19.13 -11.11
N LEU A 224 -9.86 -18.18 -12.04
CA LEU A 224 -10.42 -18.24 -13.38
C LEU A 224 -9.87 -19.45 -14.16
N GLU A 225 -8.57 -19.73 -14.11
CA GLU A 225 -7.95 -20.93 -14.73
C GLU A 225 -8.56 -22.24 -14.19
N LYS A 226 -8.87 -22.28 -12.89
CA LYS A 226 -9.51 -23.44 -12.27
C LYS A 226 -10.94 -23.60 -12.77
N GLN A 227 -11.70 -22.51 -12.84
CA GLN A 227 -13.09 -22.56 -13.30
C GLN A 227 -13.20 -22.84 -14.79
N GLU A 228 -12.29 -22.33 -15.62
CA GLU A 228 -12.25 -22.61 -17.07
C GLU A 228 -12.17 -24.12 -17.35
N LYS A 229 -11.40 -24.86 -16.55
CA LYS A 229 -11.28 -26.32 -16.65
C LYS A 229 -12.55 -27.07 -16.27
N LEU A 230 -13.41 -26.46 -15.44
CA LEU A 230 -14.65 -27.05 -14.94
C LEU A 230 -15.87 -26.60 -15.74
N ALA A 231 -15.76 -25.48 -16.47
CA ALA A 231 -16.86 -24.89 -17.20
C ALA A 231 -17.25 -25.76 -18.41
N PRO A 232 -18.54 -26.04 -18.61
CA PRO A 232 -19.01 -26.73 -19.80
C PRO A 232 -18.80 -25.85 -21.05
N GLU A 233 -18.65 -26.48 -22.21
CA GLU A 233 -18.54 -25.76 -23.49
C GLU A 233 -19.87 -25.13 -23.93
N ALA A 234 -20.96 -25.43 -23.22
CA ALA A 234 -22.28 -24.90 -23.51
C ALA A 234 -22.40 -23.41 -23.15
N PHE A 235 -23.25 -22.70 -23.90
CA PHE A 235 -23.64 -21.31 -23.64
C PHE A 235 -22.47 -20.30 -23.57
N GLY A 236 -21.32 -20.60 -24.19
CA GLY A 236 -20.18 -19.69 -24.29
C GLY A 236 -19.49 -19.37 -22.95
N GLN A 237 -19.72 -20.17 -21.90
CA GLN A 237 -19.14 -19.94 -20.57
C GLN A 237 -17.61 -20.00 -20.59
N LYS A 238 -17.07 -21.02 -21.25
CA LYS A 238 -15.62 -21.21 -21.42
C LYS A 238 -14.97 -20.04 -22.17
N GLU A 239 -15.61 -19.54 -23.23
CA GLU A 239 -15.11 -18.37 -23.99
C GLU A 239 -15.10 -17.10 -23.14
N ARG A 240 -16.12 -16.87 -22.31
CA ARG A 240 -16.16 -15.71 -21.40
C ARG A 240 -15.10 -15.79 -20.32
N LEU A 241 -14.86 -16.98 -19.75
CA LEU A 241 -13.76 -17.22 -18.80
C LEU A 241 -12.40 -17.00 -19.44
N GLN A 242 -12.17 -17.51 -20.65
CA GLN A 242 -10.93 -17.27 -21.41
C GLN A 242 -10.71 -15.79 -21.71
N ARG A 243 -11.77 -15.07 -22.09
CA ARG A 243 -11.70 -13.62 -22.31
C ARG A 243 -11.28 -12.88 -21.03
N LEU A 244 -11.88 -13.22 -19.89
CA LEU A 244 -11.51 -12.63 -18.60
C LEU A 244 -10.09 -13.02 -18.15
N LEU A 245 -9.68 -14.26 -18.41
CA LEU A 245 -8.32 -14.71 -18.15
C LEU A 245 -7.31 -13.86 -18.93
N ASN A 246 -7.56 -13.66 -20.23
CA ASN A 246 -6.69 -12.84 -21.08
C ASN A 246 -6.64 -11.39 -20.61
N LEU A 247 -7.78 -10.80 -20.22
CA LEU A 247 -7.82 -9.45 -19.65
C LEU A 247 -7.03 -9.35 -18.33
N THR A 248 -7.16 -10.35 -17.46
CA THR A 248 -6.42 -10.41 -16.19
C THR A 248 -4.92 -10.60 -16.42
N MET A 249 -4.53 -11.39 -17.43
CA MET A 249 -3.12 -11.56 -17.81
C MET A 249 -2.52 -10.29 -18.40
N ASN A 250 -3.27 -9.58 -19.25
CA ASN A 250 -2.85 -8.28 -19.74
C ASN A 250 -2.65 -7.33 -18.55
N ALA A 251 -3.60 -7.29 -17.61
CA ALA A 251 -3.49 -6.48 -16.41
C ALA A 251 -2.26 -6.75 -15.54
N LEU A 252 -1.79 -8.00 -15.50
CA LEU A 252 -0.60 -8.40 -14.72
C LEU A 252 0.73 -8.15 -15.45
N ASN A 253 0.71 -7.98 -16.77
CA ASN A 253 1.91 -7.86 -17.60
C ASN A 253 2.20 -6.42 -18.04
N GLU A 254 1.29 -5.47 -17.79
CA GLU A 254 1.46 -4.04 -18.07
C GLU A 254 2.12 -3.30 -16.91
#